data_AF-A0A3Q9I286-F1
#
_entry.id   AF-A0A3Q9I286-F1
#
_cell.length_a   1.000
_cell.length_b   1.000
_cell.length_c   1.000
_cell.angle_alpha   90.00
_cell.angle_beta   90.00
_cell.angle_gamma   90.00
#
_symmetry.space_group_name_H-M   'P 1'
#
loop_
_entity.id
_entity.type
_entity.pdbx_description
1 polymer ?
#
loop_
_entity_poly.entity_id
_entity_poly.type
_entity_poly.pdbx_seq_one_letter_code
_entity_poly.pdbx_strand_id
1 'polypeptide(L)'
;MLTVVVVFVTGLLLIPTLFTFRLDIDWFSDFPNSWRTPSATLHTGMSLLFLMLAGALWSIHMRSGWARKLQRVSGGLLVGSLLVLTLSALGIFYFGDEDWSMAASIIHLVLGGVMGLMFVWHWQKGRRLLMAR
;
A
#
# COMPACT_ATOMS: atom_id res chain seq x y z
N MET A 1 -12.83 -3.99 -0.21
CA MET A 1 -12.23 -4.44 1.07
C MET A 1 -11.29 -5.61 0.84
N LEU A 2 -11.75 -6.69 0.17
CA LEU A 2 -10.91 -7.86 -0.12
C LEU A 2 -9.56 -7.50 -0.78
N THR A 3 -9.58 -6.69 -1.84
CA THR A 3 -8.36 -6.26 -2.55
C THR A 3 -7.35 -5.57 -1.63
N VAL A 4 -7.80 -4.64 -0.80
CA VAL A 4 -6.94 -3.96 0.20
C VAL A 4 -6.31 -4.96 1.16
N VAL A 5 -7.11 -5.90 1.69
CA VAL A 5 -6.61 -6.93 2.62
C VAL A 5 -5.58 -7.82 1.94
N VAL A 6 -5.84 -8.28 0.72
CA VAL A 6 -4.90 -9.14 -0.02
C VAL A 6 -3.60 -8.39 -0.31
N VAL A 7 -3.66 -7.16 -0.82
CA VAL A 7 -2.47 -6.33 -1.07
C VAL A 7 -1.66 -6.13 0.22
N PHE A 8 -2.32 -5.80 1.32
CA PHE A 8 -1.66 -5.55 2.59
C PHE A 8 -1.00 -6.81 3.15
N VAL A 9 -1.73 -7.93 3.22
CA VAL A 9 -1.20 -9.20 3.75
C VAL A 9 -0.04 -9.72 2.89
N THR A 10 -0.20 -9.71 1.56
CA THR A 10 0.87 -10.14 0.65
C THR A 10 2.09 -9.21 0.71
N GLY A 11 1.91 -7.91 0.99
CA GLY A 11 3.01 -6.97 1.25
C GLY A 11 3.75 -7.30 2.55
N LEU A 12 3.04 -7.65 3.62
CA LEU A 12 3.66 -8.11 4.87
C LEU A 12 4.46 -9.40 4.68
N LEU A 13 3.96 -10.33 3.86
CA LEU A 13 4.67 -11.58 3.52
C LEU A 13 5.97 -11.35 2.74
N LEU A 14 6.16 -10.17 2.14
CA LEU A 14 7.39 -9.80 1.43
C LEU A 14 8.44 -9.14 2.34
N ILE A 15 8.11 -8.83 3.60
CA ILE A 15 9.05 -8.25 4.56
C ILE A 15 10.28 -9.15 4.75
N PRO A 16 10.14 -10.48 4.97
CA PRO A 16 11.31 -11.38 5.06
C PRO A 16 12.23 -11.27 3.85
N THR A 17 11.67 -11.18 2.64
CA THR A 17 12.45 -11.06 1.40
C THR A 17 13.27 -9.77 1.36
N LEU A 18 12.72 -8.65 1.84
CA LEU A 18 13.47 -7.40 1.94
C LEU A 18 14.64 -7.52 2.93
N PHE A 19 14.38 -8.05 4.12
CA PHE A 19 15.39 -8.16 5.16
C PHE A 19 16.55 -9.06 4.75
N THR A 20 16.26 -10.24 4.20
CA THR A 20 17.29 -11.19 3.79
C THR A 20 18.03 -10.75 2.53
N PHE A 21 17.32 -10.37 1.45
CA PHE A 21 17.97 -10.18 0.15
C PHE A 21 18.43 -8.76 -0.14
N ARG A 22 17.90 -7.76 0.58
CA ARG A 22 18.27 -6.35 0.36
C ARG A 22 19.01 -5.77 1.57
N LEU A 23 18.56 -6.04 2.79
CA LEU A 23 19.21 -5.49 3.99
C LEU A 23 20.34 -6.35 4.55
N ASP A 24 20.51 -7.59 4.06
CA ASP A 24 21.48 -8.57 4.55
C ASP A 24 21.31 -8.84 6.07
N ILE A 25 20.06 -8.95 6.51
CA ILE A 25 19.66 -9.20 7.89
C ILE A 25 18.93 -10.55 7.99
N ASP A 26 19.52 -11.48 8.73
CA ASP A 26 19.05 -12.88 8.84
C ASP A 26 17.93 -13.13 9.87
N TRP A 27 17.21 -12.10 10.30
CA TRP A 27 16.12 -12.25 11.29
C TRP A 27 15.01 -13.22 10.86
N PHE A 28 14.88 -13.48 9.56
CA PHE A 28 13.86 -14.35 8.97
C PHE A 28 14.47 -15.54 8.20
N SER A 29 15.65 -16.02 8.60
CA SER A 29 16.36 -17.14 7.94
C SER A 29 15.50 -18.39 7.76
N ASP A 30 14.59 -18.64 8.70
CA ASP A 30 13.71 -19.83 8.70
C ASP A 30 12.45 -19.65 7.84
N PHE A 31 12.20 -18.46 7.30
CA PHE A 31 11.00 -18.19 6.53
C PHE A 31 11.05 -18.92 5.17
N PRO A 32 10.03 -19.73 4.80
CA PRO A 32 10.13 -20.56 3.60
C PRO A 32 10.16 -19.73 2.31
N ASN A 33 11.21 -19.93 1.52
CA ASN A 33 11.39 -19.26 0.22
C ASN A 33 10.26 -19.54 -0.79
N SER A 34 9.50 -20.63 -0.61
CA SER A 34 8.36 -20.99 -1.47
C SER A 34 7.24 -19.93 -1.46
N TRP A 35 7.14 -19.11 -0.41
CA TRP A 35 6.13 -18.05 -0.31
C TRP A 35 6.49 -16.77 -1.06
N ARG A 36 7.76 -16.58 -1.44
CA ARG A 36 8.24 -15.36 -2.07
C ARG A 36 7.54 -15.08 -3.40
N THR A 37 7.61 -16.02 -4.33
CA THR A 37 7.06 -15.84 -5.68
C THR A 37 5.53 -15.70 -5.67
N PRO A 38 4.75 -16.56 -4.98
CA PRO A 38 3.31 -16.39 -4.89
C PRO A 38 2.89 -15.06 -4.26
N SER A 39 3.57 -14.65 -3.18
CA SER A 39 3.27 -13.37 -2.50
C SER A 39 3.56 -12.18 -3.41
N ALA A 40 4.70 -12.17 -4.11
CA ALA A 40 5.06 -11.10 -5.05
C ALA A 40 4.08 -11.00 -6.21
N THR A 41 3.68 -12.13 -6.80
CA THR A 41 2.70 -12.20 -7.89
C THR A 41 1.34 -11.67 -7.44
N LEU A 42 0.83 -12.16 -6.30
CA LEU A 42 -0.46 -11.71 -5.77
C LEU A 42 -0.42 -10.24 -5.37
N HIS A 43 0.64 -9.80 -4.71
CA HIS A 43 0.81 -8.41 -4.28
C HIS A 43 0.78 -7.47 -5.49
N THR A 44 1.58 -7.77 -6.51
CA THR A 44 1.67 -6.93 -7.71
C THR A 44 0.36 -6.94 -8.49
N GLY A 45 -0.21 -8.12 -8.76
CA GLY A 45 -1.46 -8.25 -9.52
C GLY A 45 -2.65 -7.58 -8.82
N MET A 46 -2.79 -7.79 -7.51
CA MET A 46 -3.87 -7.18 -6.73
C MET A 46 -3.67 -5.68 -6.51
N SER A 47 -2.42 -5.21 -6.50
CA SER A 47 -2.13 -3.77 -6.43
C SER A 47 -2.56 -3.06 -7.71
N LEU A 48 -2.34 -3.66 -8.89
CA LEU A 48 -2.84 -3.12 -10.16
C LEU A 48 -4.36 -3.05 -10.17
N LEU A 49 -5.04 -4.14 -9.77
CA LEU A 49 -6.50 -4.15 -9.62
C LEU A 49 -6.97 -3.07 -8.62
N PHE A 50 -6.27 -2.93 -7.49
CA PHE A 50 -6.58 -1.93 -6.48
C PHE A 50 -6.43 -0.51 -7.02
N LEU A 51 -5.38 -0.22 -7.81
CA LEU A 51 -5.19 1.08 -8.45
C LEU A 51 -6.34 1.42 -9.42
N MET A 52 -6.79 0.45 -10.22
CA MET A 52 -7.95 0.63 -11.10
C MET A 52 -9.22 0.95 -10.30
N LEU A 53 -9.47 0.19 -9.22
CA LEU A 53 -10.62 0.43 -8.35
C LEU A 53 -10.52 1.78 -7.63
N ALA A 54 -9.32 2.18 -7.18
CA ALA A 54 -9.08 3.49 -6.57
C ALA A 54 -9.37 4.62 -7.56
N GLY A 55 -9.01 4.46 -8.83
CA GLY A 55 -9.41 5.39 -9.90
C GLY A 55 -10.93 5.48 -10.04
N ALA A 56 -11.65 4.36 -9.98
CA ALA A 56 -13.12 4.36 -10.02
C ALA A 56 -13.75 5.05 -8.79
N LEU A 57 -13.13 4.91 -7.60
CA LEU A 57 -13.58 5.57 -6.37
C LEU A 57 -13.51 7.10 -6.46
N TRP A 58 -12.67 7.66 -7.34
CA TRP A 58 -12.61 9.11 -7.55
C TRP A 58 -13.99 9.70 -7.88
N SER A 59 -14.65 9.14 -8.89
CA SER A 59 -15.92 9.63 -9.40
C SER A 59 -17.08 9.38 -8.42
N ILE A 60 -17.07 8.24 -7.74
CA ILE A 60 -18.20 7.78 -6.91
C ILE A 60 -18.12 8.33 -5.48
N HIS A 61 -16.94 8.31 -4.88
CA HIS A 61 -16.75 8.59 -3.46
C HIS A 61 -16.01 9.91 -3.21
N MET A 62 -14.84 10.07 -3.83
CA MET A 62 -13.89 11.11 -3.43
C MET A 62 -14.35 12.50 -3.87
N ARG A 63 -14.76 12.65 -5.14
CA ARG A 63 -15.27 13.91 -5.69
C ARG A 63 -16.48 14.42 -4.90
N SER A 64 -17.44 13.54 -4.62
CA SER A 64 -18.65 13.88 -3.86
C SER A 64 -18.33 14.29 -2.42
N GLY A 65 -17.48 13.51 -1.72
CA GLY A 65 -17.05 13.82 -0.36
C GLY A 65 -16.30 15.14 -0.28
N TRP A 66 -15.39 15.38 -1.22
CA TRP A 66 -14.61 16.61 -1.26
C TRP A 66 -15.46 17.84 -1.59
N ALA A 67 -16.41 17.75 -2.52
CA ALA A 67 -17.35 18.84 -2.80
C ALA A 67 -18.12 19.24 -1.52
N ARG A 68 -18.50 18.26 -0.70
CA ARG A 68 -19.17 18.45 0.59
C ARG A 68 -18.22 18.80 1.76
N LYS A 69 -16.93 19.03 1.49
CA LYS A 69 -15.88 19.29 2.49
C LYS A 69 -15.69 18.17 3.54
N LEU A 70 -16.09 16.95 3.21
CA LEU A 70 -15.98 15.78 4.10
C LEU A 70 -14.68 15.03 3.85
N GLN A 71 -14.03 14.58 4.93
CA GLN A 71 -12.88 13.65 4.89
C GLN A 71 -11.73 14.05 3.95
N ARG A 72 -11.56 15.35 3.65
CA ARG A 72 -10.54 15.83 2.71
C ARG A 72 -9.12 15.48 3.14
N VAL A 73 -8.82 15.65 4.43
CA VAL A 73 -7.48 15.37 4.97
C VAL A 73 -7.16 13.88 4.93
N SER A 74 -8.02 13.03 5.53
CA SER A 74 -7.78 11.58 5.55
C SER A 74 -7.80 10.97 4.15
N GLY A 75 -8.72 11.41 3.28
CA GLY A 75 -8.78 10.98 1.89
C GLY A 75 -7.58 11.46 1.06
N GLY A 76 -7.18 12.72 1.20
CA GLY A 76 -6.01 13.28 0.51
C GLY A 76 -4.70 12.60 0.92
N LEU A 77 -4.56 12.32 2.23
CA LEU A 77 -3.43 11.55 2.73
C LEU A 77 -3.39 10.13 2.13
N LEU A 78 -4.52 9.43 2.04
CA LEU A 78 -4.56 8.10 1.40
C LEU A 78 -4.19 8.15 -0.08
N VAL A 79 -4.65 9.16 -0.82
CA VAL A 79 -4.29 9.35 -2.24
C VAL A 79 -2.82 9.65 -2.40
N GLY A 80 -2.29 10.59 -1.61
CA GLY A 80 -0.87 10.92 -1.62
C GLY A 80 -0.01 9.69 -1.32
N SER A 81 -0.36 8.93 -0.29
CA SER A 81 0.34 7.68 0.04
C SER A 81 0.27 6.67 -1.09
N LEU A 82 -0.89 6.49 -1.73
CA LEU A 82 -1.05 5.57 -2.87
C LEU A 82 -0.18 5.97 -4.07
N LEU A 83 -0.06 7.27 -4.35
CA LEU A 83 0.83 7.78 -5.40
C LEU A 83 2.30 7.48 -5.07
N VAL A 84 2.75 7.78 -3.85
CA VAL A 84 4.13 7.51 -3.43
C VAL A 84 4.41 6.00 -3.41
N LEU A 85 3.45 5.17 -2.99
CA LEU A 85 3.58 3.70 -3.07
C LEU A 85 3.71 3.22 -4.52
N THR A 86 2.93 3.78 -5.44
CA THR A 86 3.02 3.43 -6.86
C THR A 86 4.37 3.83 -7.45
N LEU A 87 4.85 5.05 -7.17
CA LEU A 87 6.14 5.53 -7.65
C LEU A 87 7.32 4.76 -7.04
N SER A 88 7.26 4.45 -5.74
CA SER A 88 8.28 3.62 -5.09
C SER A 88 8.29 2.20 -5.63
N ALA A 89 7.12 1.58 -5.93
CA ALA A 89 7.09 0.28 -6.59
C ALA A 89 7.78 0.31 -7.96
N LEU A 90 7.56 1.37 -8.75
CA LEU A 90 8.31 1.57 -10.00
C LEU A 90 9.81 1.72 -9.74
N GLY A 91 10.21 2.48 -8.72
CA GLY A 91 11.61 2.63 -8.32
C GLY A 91 12.28 1.31 -7.94
N ILE A 92 11.57 0.42 -7.23
CA ILE A 92 12.07 -0.91 -6.87
C ILE A 92 12.42 -1.74 -8.12
N PHE A 93 11.61 -1.64 -9.17
CA PHE A 93 11.79 -2.44 -10.40
C PHE A 93 12.67 -1.78 -11.46
N TYR A 94 12.70 -0.44 -11.53
CA TYR A 94 13.23 0.28 -12.68
C TYR A 94 14.36 1.26 -12.36
N PHE A 95 14.66 1.54 -11.09
CA PHE A 95 15.91 2.25 -10.79
C PHE A 95 17.09 1.33 -11.08
N GLY A 96 17.99 1.77 -11.96
CA GLY A 96 19.22 1.05 -12.30
C GLY A 96 20.33 1.19 -11.25
N ASP A 97 20.17 2.14 -10.34
CA ASP A 97 21.05 2.35 -9.19
C ASP A 97 20.51 1.61 -7.95
N GLU A 98 21.39 0.87 -7.28
CA GLU A 98 21.02 0.00 -6.16
C GLU A 98 20.58 0.79 -4.92
N ASP A 99 21.24 1.92 -4.62
CA ASP A 99 20.89 2.77 -3.47
C ASP A 99 19.51 3.39 -3.65
N TRP A 100 19.19 3.86 -4.86
CA TRP A 100 17.85 4.37 -5.16
C TRP A 100 16.79 3.28 -5.11
N SER A 101 17.07 2.08 -5.64
CA SER A 101 16.15 0.94 -5.55
C SER A 101 15.93 0.50 -4.09
N MET A 102 16.98 0.54 -3.26
CA MET A 102 16.92 0.29 -1.83
C MET A 102 16.05 1.33 -1.11
N ALA A 103 16.31 2.62 -1.35
CA ALA A 103 15.53 3.71 -0.77
C ALA A 103 14.04 3.58 -1.13
N ALA A 104 13.75 3.27 -2.40
CA ALA A 104 12.39 3.01 -2.86
C ALA A 104 11.75 1.82 -2.10
N SER A 105 12.51 0.75 -1.85
CA SER A 105 12.03 -0.42 -1.09
C SER A 105 11.67 -0.08 0.35
N ILE A 106 12.53 0.69 1.03
CA ILE A 106 12.30 1.13 2.42
C ILE A 106 11.09 2.06 2.50
N ILE A 107 11.00 3.04 1.60
CA ILE A 107 9.86 3.96 1.51
C ILE A 107 8.57 3.16 1.28
N HIS A 108 8.58 2.21 0.35
CA HIS A 108 7.42 1.40 0.03
C HIS A 108 6.96 0.56 1.24
N LEU A 109 7.90 -0.07 1.95
CA LEU A 109 7.62 -0.83 3.16
C LEU A 109 6.99 0.04 4.25
N VAL A 110 7.68 1.12 4.64
CA VAL A 110 7.26 1.97 5.76
C VAL A 110 5.91 2.61 5.46
N LEU A 111 5.76 3.19 4.28
CA LEU A 111 4.53 3.85 3.89
C LEU A 111 3.38 2.85 3.72
N GLY A 112 3.65 1.64 3.22
CA GLY A 112 2.66 0.57 3.07
C GLY A 112 2.12 0.12 4.43
N GLY A 113 3.00 -0.05 5.42
CA GLY A 113 2.63 -0.33 6.80
C GLY A 113 1.75 0.76 7.41
N VAL A 114 2.19 2.03 7.30
CA VAL A 114 1.45 3.20 7.83
C VAL A 114 0.11 3.38 7.11
N MET A 115 0.02 3.11 5.80
CA MET A 115 -1.21 3.25 5.02
C MET A 115 -2.32 2.33 5.53
N GLY A 116 -2.01 1.15 6.06
CA GLY A 116 -2.98 0.28 6.73
C GLY A 116 -3.70 0.99 7.88
N LEU A 117 -2.94 1.68 8.75
CA LEU A 117 -3.48 2.46 9.87
C LEU A 117 -4.30 3.66 9.38
N MET A 118 -3.79 4.38 8.38
CA MET A 118 -4.49 5.51 7.77
C MET A 118 -5.83 5.11 7.16
N PHE A 119 -5.88 3.93 6.53
CA PHE A 119 -7.08 3.39 5.93
C PHE A 119 -8.15 3.05 6.98
N VAL A 120 -7.75 2.36 8.06
CA VAL A 120 -8.65 2.07 9.19
C VAL A 120 -9.20 3.36 9.80
N TRP A 121 -8.33 4.36 10.01
CA TRP A 121 -8.75 5.67 10.53
C TRP A 121 -9.75 6.37 9.61
N HIS A 122 -9.48 6.44 8.30
CA HIS A 122 -10.38 7.02 7.31
C HIS A 122 -11.75 6.33 7.31
N TRP A 123 -11.76 4.99 7.33
CA TRP A 123 -12.99 4.20 7.36
C TRP A 123 -13.81 4.45 8.63
N GLN A 124 -13.18 4.38 9.81
CA GLN A 124 -13.87 4.64 11.08
C GLN A 124 -14.47 6.04 11.13
N LYS A 125 -13.73 7.07 10.67
CA LYS A 125 -14.21 8.45 10.63
C LYS A 125 -15.39 8.60 9.65
N GLY A 126 -15.35 7.90 8.52
CA GLY A 126 -16.47 7.84 7.57
C GLY A 126 -17.73 7.20 8.17
N ARG A 127 -17.59 6.07 8.88
CA ARG A 127 -18.71 5.41 9.55
C ARG A 127 -19.38 6.30 10.60
N ARG A 128 -18.59 6.99 11.43
CA ARG A 128 -19.12 7.92 12.44
C ARG A 128 -19.96 9.04 11.82
N LEU A 129 -19.54 9.58 10.67
CA LEU A 129 -20.31 10.60 9.95
C LEU A 129 -21.64 10.08 9.39
N LEU A 130 -21.72 8.79 9.03
CA LEU A 130 -22.96 8.17 8.55
C LEU A 130 -23.93 7.90 9.69
N MET A 131 -23.45 7.55 10.88
CA MET A 131 -24.28 7.31 12.07
C MET A 131 -24.79 8.60 12.73
N ALA A 132 -24.11 9.72 12.52
CA ALA A 132 -24.48 11.03 13.07
C ALA A 132 -25.49 11.79 12.19
N ARG A 133 -25.95 11.19 11.08
CA ARG A 133 -26.99 11.71 10.20
C ARG A 133 -28.27 10.92 10.40
#